data_AF-A0A7C4I6K3-F1
#
_entry.id   AF-A0A7C4I6K3-F1
#
_cell.length_a   1.000
_cell.length_b   1.000
_cell.length_c   1.000
_cell.angle_alpha   90.00
_cell.angle_beta   90.00
_cell.angle_gamma   90.00
#
_symmetry.space_group_name_H-M   'P 1'
#
loop_
_entity.id
_entity.type
_entity.pdbx_description
1 polymer ?
#
loop_
_entity_poly.entity_id
_entity_poly.type
_entity_poly.pdbx_seq_one_letter_code
_entity_poly.pdbx_strand_id
1 'polypeptide(L)'
;MREPRNIEECVYFARKQLFNDSNEAKGSIMAWVLKGEEDRIYLKYTCPFCNYRGELSLPNIWKRKRMEGKYREVVEFTCEACGRECMLVKEVPKRKRYSRSL
;
A
#
# COMPACT_ATOMS: atom_id res chain seq x y z
N MET A 1 -17.27 1.37 2.13
CA MET A 1 -16.18 0.83 1.29
C MET A 1 -16.30 -0.68 1.28
N ARG A 2 -16.25 -1.34 0.11
CA ARG A 2 -16.36 -2.80 0.03
C ARG A 2 -14.96 -3.43 -0.10
N GLU A 3 -14.67 -4.45 0.70
CA GLU A 3 -13.49 -5.30 0.51
C GLU A 3 -13.66 -6.21 -0.73
N PRO A 4 -12.57 -6.52 -1.45
CA PRO A 4 -12.64 -7.43 -2.59
C PRO A 4 -13.00 -8.83 -2.12
N ARG A 5 -13.88 -9.53 -2.85
CA ARG A 5 -14.26 -10.92 -2.52
C ARG A 5 -13.11 -11.88 -2.81
N ASN A 6 -12.30 -11.55 -3.80
CA ASN A 6 -11.09 -12.26 -4.18
C ASN A 6 -10.12 -11.29 -4.90
N ILE A 7 -8.87 -11.72 -5.10
CA ILE A 7 -7.84 -10.88 -5.71
C ILE A 7 -8.11 -10.58 -7.20
N GLU A 8 -8.91 -11.39 -7.88
CA GLU A 8 -9.21 -11.21 -9.30
C GLU A 8 -10.12 -10.00 -9.56
N GLU A 9 -10.85 -9.54 -8.55
CA GLU A 9 -11.59 -8.26 -8.59
C GLU A 9 -10.66 -7.05 -8.57
N CYS A 10 -9.37 -7.24 -8.31
CA CYS A 10 -8.43 -6.15 -8.09
C CYS A 10 -7.51 -5.91 -9.30
N VAL A 11 -7.27 -4.64 -9.62
CA VAL A 11 -6.15 -4.21 -10.48
C VAL A 11 -4.86 -4.14 -9.66
N TYR A 12 -4.99 -3.82 -8.37
CA TYR A 12 -3.90 -3.81 -7.42
C TYR A 12 -4.40 -4.36 -6.08
N PHE A 13 -3.59 -5.19 -5.43
CA PHE A 13 -3.84 -5.68 -4.09
C PHE A 13 -2.51 -5.84 -3.35
N ALA A 14 -2.47 -5.43 -2.08
CA ALA A 14 -1.32 -5.63 -1.22
C ALA A 14 -1.74 -5.78 0.24
N ARG A 15 -0.97 -6.59 0.99
CA ARG A 15 -0.99 -6.64 2.46
C ARG A 15 0.44 -6.48 2.96
N LYS A 16 0.68 -5.54 3.88
CA LYS A 16 2.04 -5.20 4.36
C LYS A 16 2.06 -4.86 5.84
N GLN A 17 3.25 -5.01 6.42
CA GLN A 17 3.59 -4.41 7.72
C GLN A 17 3.95 -2.94 7.52
N LEU A 18 3.59 -2.12 8.49
CA LEU A 18 4.01 -0.73 8.61
C LEU A 18 4.96 -0.60 9.80
N PHE A 19 5.97 0.23 9.64
CA PHE A 19 7.03 0.43 10.61
C PHE A 19 6.95 1.84 11.21
N ASN A 20 7.29 1.98 12.48
CA ASN A 20 7.42 3.29 13.13
C ASN A 20 8.82 3.89 12.90
N ASP A 21 9.11 5.03 13.52
CA ASP A 21 10.40 5.73 13.38
C ASP A 21 11.59 4.92 13.92
N SER A 22 11.34 3.97 14.81
CA SER A 22 12.34 3.03 15.35
C SER A 22 12.50 1.77 14.50
N ASN A 23 11.89 1.72 13.32
CA ASN A 23 11.87 0.58 12.41
C ASN A 23 11.24 -0.68 13.03
N GLU A 24 10.32 -0.51 13.98
CA GLU A 24 9.56 -1.61 14.60
C GLU A 24 8.27 -1.86 13.81
N ALA A 25 8.02 -3.12 13.45
CA ALA A 25 6.79 -3.54 12.79
C ALA A 25 5.59 -3.53 13.76
N LYS A 26 4.96 -2.35 13.92
CA LYS A 26 3.82 -2.14 14.84
C LYS A 26 2.49 -1.90 14.14
N GLY A 27 2.49 -1.70 12.83
CA GLY A 27 1.30 -1.44 12.05
C GLY A 27 1.13 -2.42 10.91
N SER A 28 -0.03 -2.37 10.27
CA SER A 28 -0.31 -3.18 9.08
C SER A 28 -1.18 -2.40 8.12
N ILE A 29 -1.18 -2.81 6.86
CA ILE A 29 -2.05 -2.22 5.84
C ILE A 29 -2.49 -3.29 4.85
N MET A 30 -3.78 -3.24 4.49
CA MET A 30 -4.35 -3.90 3.34
C MET A 30 -4.82 -2.83 2.37
N ALA A 31 -4.36 -2.90 1.13
CA ALA A 31 -4.65 -1.93 0.10
C ALA A 31 -5.17 -2.63 -1.16
N TRP A 32 -6.18 -2.06 -1.80
CA TRP A 32 -6.72 -2.59 -3.05
C TRP A 32 -7.29 -1.51 -3.96
N VAL A 33 -7.28 -1.80 -5.26
CA VAL A 33 -7.93 -1.03 -6.32
C VAL A 33 -8.84 -1.99 -7.06
N LEU A 34 -10.16 -1.73 -7.09
CA LEU A 34 -11.13 -2.60 -7.76
C LEU A 34 -11.15 -2.34 -9.27
N LYS A 35 -11.37 -3.39 -10.05
CA LYS A 35 -11.68 -3.27 -11.49
C LYS A 35 -12.97 -2.46 -11.65
N GLY A 36 -12.95 -1.43 -12.49
CA GLY A 36 -14.07 -0.50 -12.66
C GLY A 36 -14.12 0.67 -11.67
N GLU A 37 -13.23 0.71 -10.68
CA GLU A 37 -13.06 1.83 -9.72
C GLU A 37 -11.58 2.21 -9.63
N GLU A 38 -10.92 2.27 -10.79
CA GLU A 38 -9.46 2.36 -10.91
C GLU A 38 -8.89 3.74 -10.55
N ASP A 39 -9.74 4.74 -10.42
CA ASP A 39 -9.41 6.08 -9.95
C ASP A 39 -9.25 6.16 -8.44
N ARG A 40 -9.61 5.10 -7.69
CA ARG A 40 -9.53 5.07 -6.23
C ARG A 40 -8.69 3.90 -5.71
N ILE A 41 -7.96 4.17 -4.63
CA ILE A 41 -7.30 3.16 -3.81
C ILE A 41 -7.96 3.12 -2.44
N TYR A 42 -8.26 1.91 -2.00
CA TYR A 42 -8.92 1.60 -0.75
C TYR A 42 -7.92 1.00 0.23
N LEU A 43 -7.89 1.51 1.46
CA LEU A 43 -6.93 1.12 2.49
C LEU A 43 -7.70 0.73 3.76
N LYS A 44 -7.29 -0.39 4.38
CA LYS A 44 -7.52 -0.65 5.81
C LYS A 44 -6.18 -0.74 6.49
N TYR A 45 -5.96 -0.01 7.56
CA TYR A 45 -4.66 0.07 8.20
C TYR A 45 -4.75 0.03 9.72
N THR A 46 -3.70 -0.50 10.33
CA THR A 46 -3.38 -0.31 11.74
C THR A 46 -2.17 0.62 11.80
N CYS A 47 -2.33 1.78 12.44
CA CYS A 47 -1.29 2.80 12.55
C CYS A 47 -0.08 2.27 13.33
N PRO A 48 1.15 2.34 12.79
CA PRO A 48 2.34 1.87 13.51
C PRO A 48 2.72 2.74 14.71
N PHE A 49 2.14 3.94 14.84
CA PHE A 49 2.51 4.91 15.88
C PHE A 49 1.55 4.92 17.07
N CYS A 50 0.24 4.76 16.82
CA CYS A 50 -0.78 4.83 17.87
C CYS A 50 -1.69 3.59 17.92
N ASN A 51 -1.46 2.59 17.07
CA ASN A 51 -2.25 1.35 16.96
C ASN A 51 -3.73 1.54 16.58
N TYR A 52 -4.13 2.76 16.19
CA TYR A 52 -5.47 3.03 15.66
C TYR A 52 -5.74 2.24 14.39
N ARG A 53 -6.97 1.72 14.26
CA ARG A 53 -7.44 1.01 13.06
C ARG A 53 -8.35 1.94 12.27
N GLY A 54 -8.00 2.20 11.02
CA GLY A 54 -8.74 3.10 10.14
C GLY A 54 -8.96 2.53 8.75
N GLU A 55 -9.90 3.15 8.02
CA GLU A 55 -10.22 2.84 6.64
C GLU A 55 -10.21 4.12 5.81
N LEU A 56 -9.51 4.13 4.67
CA LEU A 56 -9.36 5.32 3.82
C LEU A 56 -9.63 5.00 2.36
N SER A 57 -10.33 5.92 1.67
CA SER A 57 -10.43 5.93 0.22
C SER A 57 -9.72 7.15 -0.32
N LEU A 58 -8.66 6.94 -1.09
CA LEU A 58 -7.84 7.99 -1.66
C LEU A 58 -7.90 7.93 -3.19
N PRO A 59 -7.64 9.04 -3.90
CA PRO A 59 -7.33 8.98 -5.33
C PRO A 59 -6.17 8.00 -5.58
N ASN A 60 -6.27 7.19 -6.62
CA ASN A 60 -5.24 6.21 -7.00
C ASN A 60 -4.03 6.88 -7.65
N ILE A 61 -3.34 7.73 -6.90
CA ILE A 61 -2.17 8.50 -7.35
C ILE A 61 -0.93 7.97 -6.66
N TRP A 62 -0.05 7.33 -7.44
CA TRP A 62 1.24 6.82 -6.97
C TRP A 62 2.34 7.86 -7.21
N LYS A 63 2.97 8.34 -6.14
CA LYS A 63 4.10 9.27 -6.23
C LYS A 63 5.41 8.50 -6.37
N ARG A 64 6.35 9.01 -7.18
CA ARG A 64 7.71 8.46 -7.27
C ARG A 64 8.59 9.08 -6.19
N LYS A 65 9.14 8.26 -5.30
CA LYS A 65 10.04 8.66 -4.20
C LYS A 65 11.34 7.87 -4.26
N ARG A 66 12.48 8.51 -3.94
CA ARG A 66 13.78 7.83 -3.88
C ARG A 66 13.97 7.24 -2.48
N MET A 67 14.20 5.93 -2.39
CA MET A 67 14.37 5.17 -1.15
C MET A 67 15.50 4.17 -1.35
N GLU A 68 16.49 4.15 -0.44
CA GLU A 68 17.66 3.25 -0.52
C GLU A 68 18.36 3.26 -1.90
N GLY A 69 18.51 4.46 -2.47
CA GLY A 69 19.12 4.65 -3.79
C GLY A 69 18.24 4.24 -4.98
N LYS A 70 17.05 3.67 -4.77
CA LYS A 70 16.12 3.23 -5.82
C LYS A 70 14.86 4.10 -5.86
N TYR A 71 14.27 4.29 -7.03
CA TYR A 71 12.95 4.91 -7.13
C TYR A 71 11.86 3.87 -6.83
N ARG A 72 10.89 4.26 -6.01
CA ARG A 72 9.70 3.48 -5.65
C ARG A 72 8.45 4.31 -5.88
N GLU A 73 7.37 3.64 -6.22
CA GLU A 73 6.02 4.22 -6.24
C GLU A 73 5.42 4.10 -4.85
N VAL A 74 4.84 5.18 -4.33
CA VAL A 74 4.30 5.23 -2.97
C VAL A 74 2.94 5.93 -2.92
N VAL A 75 2.10 5.51 -1.99
CA VAL A 75 0.91 6.23 -1.55
C VAL A 75 1.15 6.68 -0.12
N GLU A 76 1.07 7.99 0.10
CA GLU A 76 1.20 8.63 1.41
C GLU A 76 -0.20 8.92 1.96
N PHE A 77 -0.40 8.71 3.25
CA PHE A 77 -1.68 9.00 3.92
C PHE A 77 -1.44 9.36 5.39
N THR A 78 -2.37 10.11 5.97
CA THR A 78 -2.27 10.54 7.37
C THR A 78 -3.18 9.70 8.24
N CYS A 79 -2.68 9.26 9.41
CA CYS A 79 -3.51 8.59 10.39
C CYS A 79 -4.54 9.56 10.98
N GLU A 80 -5.82 9.21 10.91
CA GLU A 80 -6.93 10.05 11.41
C GLU A 80 -6.90 10.27 12.94
N ALA A 81 -6.25 9.38 13.71
CA ALA A 81 -6.21 9.48 15.17
C ALA A 81 -5.02 10.28 15.69
N CYS A 82 -3.80 10.03 15.19
CA CYS A 82 -2.59 10.67 15.71
C CYS A 82 -1.97 11.72 14.76
N GLY A 83 -2.52 11.89 13.56
CA GLY A 83 -2.03 12.87 12.58
C GLY A 83 -0.68 12.54 11.95
N ARG A 84 -0.05 11.39 12.28
CA ARG A 84 1.23 11.01 11.68
C ARG A 84 1.07 10.44 10.27
N GLU A 85 2.06 10.74 9.43
CA GLU A 85 2.13 10.24 8.06
C GLU A 85 2.53 8.76 8.03
N CYS A 86 1.80 7.98 7.24
CA CYS A 86 2.05 6.59 6.93
C CYS A 86 2.22 6.45 5.41
N MET A 87 2.93 5.41 4.98
CA MET A 87 3.26 5.22 3.57
C MET A 87 3.14 3.77 3.14
N LEU A 88 2.45 3.56 2.02
CA LEU A 88 2.39 2.29 1.30
C LEU A 88 3.36 2.34 0.13
N VAL A 89 4.38 1.48 0.12
CA VAL A 89 5.29 1.32 -1.02
C VAL A 89 4.72 0.26 -1.97
N LYS A 90 4.54 0.62 -3.25
CA LYS A 90 4.16 -0.34 -4.29
C LYS A 90 5.27 -1.35 -4.49
N GLU A 91 4.92 -2.63 -4.41
CA GLU A 91 5.85 -3.68 -4.80
C GLU A 91 5.91 -3.75 -6.32
N VAL A 92 7.13 -3.68 -6.86
CA VAL A 92 7.36 -3.97 -8.27
C VAL A 92 7.52 -5.49 -8.36
N PRO A 93 6.67 -6.20 -9.12
CA PRO A 93 6.84 -7.63 -9.33
C PRO A 93 8.25 -7.88 -9.86
N LYS A 94 9.00 -8.79 -9.22
CA LYS A 94 10.27 -9.25 -9.79
C LYS A 94 9.92 -9.90 -11.14
N ARG A 95 10.31 -9.29 -12.26
CA ARG A 95 10.15 -9.90 -13.59
C ARG A 95 10.72 -11.32 -13.50
N LYS A 96 9.89 -12.35 -13.70
CA LYS A 96 10.40 -13.69 -13.98
C LYS A 96 11.22 -13.56 -15.26
N ARG A 97 12.55 -13.69 -15.19
CA ARG A 97 13.37 -13.94 -16.38
C ARG A 97 12.87 -15.28 -16.92
N TYR A 98 12.07 -15.26 -17.98
CA TYR A 98 11.95 -16.43 -18.83
C TYR A 98 13.33 -16.59 -19.48
N SER A 99 14.11 -17.57 -19.03
CA SER A 99 15.22 -18.09 -19.80
C SER A 99 14.64 -18.55 -21.13
N ARG A 100 14.95 -17.86 -22.22
CA ARG A 100 14.75 -18.41 -23.55
C ARG A 100 15.63 -19.65 -23.63
N SER A 101 15.04 -20.83 -23.56
CA SER A 101 15.67 -22.05 -24.03
C SER A 101 15.87 -21.87 -25.52
N LEU A 102 17.14 -21.79 -25.94
CA LEU A 102 17.56 -21.95 -27.33
C LEU A 102 17.57 -23.43 -27.69
#